data_AF-A0A1L1ZYQ6-F1
#
_entry.id   AF-A0A1L1ZYQ6-F1
#
_cell.length_a   1.000
_cell.length_b   1.000
_cell.length_c   1.000
_cell.angle_alpha   90.00
_cell.angle_beta   90.00
_cell.angle_gamma   90.00
#
_symmetry.space_group_name_H-M   'P 1'
#
loop_
_entity.id
_entity.type
_entity.pdbx_description
1 polymer ?
#
loop_
_entity_poly.entity_id
_entity_poly.type
_entity_poly.pdbx_seq_one_letter_code
_entity_poly.pdbx_strand_id
1 'polypeptide(L)'
;MAAHFNSQFLAKVRVDLERDEGVKYEIYNDHLGHPTFGIGHLITKCDPENGKPVGTPVSKERVEEVFGKDIQTTLAGCSRLFKDFSALPEEAMLVIVNMMFNLGETNFAMFIKFRKAVDAQDWSKAADEMESSMWYKQVTARAKRLVERIRKLVR
;
A
#
# COMPACT_ATOMS: atom_id res chain seq x y z
N MET A 1 21.49 -3.78 2.63
CA MET A 1 20.93 -5.14 2.69
C MET A 1 19.43 -4.99 2.60
N ALA A 2 18.78 -5.48 1.52
CA ALA A 2 17.32 -5.41 1.44
C ALA A 2 16.73 -6.29 2.54
N ALA A 3 15.77 -5.77 3.31
CA ALA A 3 15.07 -6.58 4.30
C ALA A 3 14.40 -7.76 3.59
N HIS A 4 14.80 -8.99 3.95
CA HIS A 4 14.21 -10.19 3.40
C HIS A 4 12.98 -10.53 4.24
N PHE A 5 11.80 -10.12 3.77
CA PHE A 5 10.54 -10.47 4.41
C PHE A 5 10.19 -11.93 4.11
N ASN A 6 9.77 -12.68 5.13
CA ASN A 6 9.40 -14.08 4.95
C ASN A 6 8.10 -14.23 4.13
N SER A 7 7.87 -15.44 3.62
CA SER A 7 6.70 -15.76 2.78
C SER A 7 5.36 -15.56 3.50
N GLN A 8 5.31 -15.74 4.81
CA GLN A 8 4.09 -15.56 5.60
C GLN A 8 3.68 -14.08 5.69
N PHE A 9 4.63 -13.17 5.89
CA PHE A 9 4.37 -11.73 5.89
C PHE A 9 3.86 -11.27 4.52
N LEU A 10 4.52 -11.69 3.44
CA LEU A 10 4.10 -11.35 2.07
C LEU A 10 2.69 -11.86 1.74
N ALA A 11 2.33 -13.06 2.24
CA ALA A 11 0.98 -13.57 2.11
C ALA A 11 -0.05 -12.69 2.85
N LYS A 12 0.26 -12.22 4.06
CA LYS A 12 -0.61 -11.28 4.79
C LYS A 12 -0.77 -9.93 4.07
N VAL A 13 0.33 -9.37 3.56
CA VAL A 13 0.31 -8.15 2.74
C VAL A 13 -0.62 -8.32 1.54
N ARG A 14 -0.48 -9.43 0.82
CA ARG A 14 -1.33 -9.74 -0.32
C ARG A 14 -2.81 -9.81 0.06
N VAL A 15 -3.17 -10.58 1.09
CA VAL A 15 -4.56 -10.69 1.55
C VAL A 15 -5.12 -9.33 1.94
N ASP A 16 -4.33 -8.50 2.62
CA ASP A 16 -4.74 -7.16 3.00
C ASP A 16 -5.01 -6.25 1.79
N LEU A 17 -4.17 -6.33 0.76
CA LEU A 17 -4.31 -5.53 -0.47
C LEU A 17 -5.43 -6.04 -1.37
N GLU A 18 -5.57 -7.36 -1.55
CA GLU A 18 -6.68 -7.95 -2.31
C GLU A 18 -8.04 -7.58 -1.69
N ARG A 19 -8.12 -7.48 -0.35
CA ARG A 19 -9.33 -7.02 0.33
C ARG A 19 -9.65 -5.55 0.03
N ASP A 20 -8.63 -4.72 -0.18
CA ASP A 20 -8.79 -3.27 -0.37
C ASP A 20 -8.96 -2.84 -1.82
N GLU A 21 -8.19 -3.45 -2.71
CA GLU A 21 -8.14 -3.11 -4.13
C GLU A 21 -9.06 -4.03 -4.96
N GLY A 22 -9.31 -5.25 -4.47
CA GLY A 22 -9.84 -6.33 -5.30
C GLY A 22 -8.77 -6.90 -6.25
N VAL A 23 -9.19 -7.84 -7.09
CA VAL A 23 -8.39 -8.38 -8.21
C VAL A 23 -9.20 -8.25 -9.48
N LYS A 24 -8.67 -7.57 -10.49
CA LYS A 24 -9.31 -7.46 -11.82
C LYS A 24 -8.38 -7.93 -12.93
N TYR A 25 -8.88 -8.84 -13.76
CA TYR A 25 -8.15 -9.40 -14.92
C TYR A 25 -8.44 -8.63 -16.21
N GLU A 26 -8.74 -7.34 -16.07
CA GLU A 26 -8.98 -6.41 -17.16
C GLU A 26 -8.61 -4.99 -16.73
N ILE A 27 -8.37 -4.11 -17.70
CA ILE A 27 -8.13 -2.69 -17.43
C ILE A 27 -9.43 -2.04 -16.93
N TYR A 28 -9.35 -1.31 -15.83
CA TYR A 28 -10.43 -0.51 -15.25
C TYR A 28 -9.91 0.87 -14.84
N ASN A 29 -10.81 1.82 -14.56
CA ASN A 29 -10.43 3.09 -13.96
C ASN A 29 -10.57 3.01 -12.44
N ASP A 30 -9.55 3.46 -11.71
CA ASP A 30 -9.60 3.58 -10.26
C ASP A 30 -10.60 4.67 -9.81
N HIS A 31 -10.70 4.89 -8.49
CA HIS A 31 -11.57 5.92 -7.90
C HIS A 31 -11.18 7.36 -8.27
N LEU A 32 -9.99 7.57 -8.82
CA LEU A 32 -9.49 8.85 -9.31
C LEU A 32 -9.58 8.98 -10.85
N GLY A 33 -10.02 7.93 -11.54
CA GLY A 33 -10.16 7.89 -12.99
C GLY A 33 -8.92 7.41 -13.75
N HIS A 34 -7.90 6.88 -13.06
CA HIS A 34 -6.67 6.42 -13.70
C HIS A 34 -6.75 4.97 -14.17
N PRO A 35 -6.18 4.65 -15.35
CA PRO A 35 -6.17 3.30 -15.91
C PRO A 35 -5.33 2.36 -15.04
N THR A 36 -5.93 1.26 -14.61
CA THR A 36 -5.42 0.34 -13.58
C THR A 36 -5.78 -1.10 -13.96
N PHE A 37 -5.02 -2.10 -13.52
CA PHE A 37 -5.43 -3.51 -13.59
C PHE A 37 -4.92 -4.32 -12.39
N GLY A 38 -5.28 -5.60 -12.30
CA GLY A 38 -4.75 -6.52 -11.29
C GLY A 38 -5.18 -6.14 -9.88
N ILE A 39 -4.21 -6.10 -8.97
CA ILE A 39 -4.38 -5.65 -7.58
C ILE A 39 -3.89 -4.19 -7.50
N GLY A 40 -4.72 -3.25 -7.96
CA GLY A 40 -4.42 -1.82 -7.84
C GLY A 40 -3.17 -1.35 -8.60
N HIS A 41 -2.73 -2.04 -9.65
CA HIS A 41 -1.56 -1.64 -10.43
C HIS A 41 -1.90 -0.51 -11.40
N LEU A 42 -1.39 0.69 -11.11
CA LEU A 42 -1.53 1.87 -11.98
C LEU A 42 -0.72 1.68 -13.26
N ILE A 43 -1.38 1.76 -14.42
CA ILE A 43 -0.72 1.60 -15.73
C ILE A 43 0.20 2.80 -15.99
N THR A 44 1.47 2.51 -16.23
CA THR A 44 2.49 3.51 -16.57
C THR A 44 2.82 3.48 -18.05
N LYS A 45 3.60 4.45 -18.52
CA LYS A 45 4.07 4.51 -19.92
C LYS A 45 4.95 3.31 -20.32
N CYS A 46 5.53 2.62 -19.34
CA CYS A 46 6.41 1.47 -19.57
C CYS A 46 5.62 0.15 -19.66
N ASP A 47 4.34 0.16 -19.31
CA ASP A 47 3.53 -1.05 -19.33
C ASP A 47 3.03 -1.37 -20.74
N PRO A 48 3.01 -2.66 -21.15
CA PRO A 48 2.39 -3.09 -22.39
C PRO A 48 0.90 -2.74 -22.49
N GLU A 49 0.24 -2.53 -21.36
CA GLU A 49 -1.17 -2.13 -21.25
C GLU A 49 -1.40 -0.63 -21.51
N ASN A 50 -0.33 0.18 -21.59
CA ASN A 50 -0.43 1.62 -21.80
C ASN A 50 -1.17 1.97 -23.10
N GLY A 51 -2.16 2.87 -23.00
CA GLY A 51 -2.97 3.33 -24.12
C GLY A 51 -4.04 2.33 -24.60
N LYS A 52 -4.14 1.14 -23.99
CA LYS A 52 -5.22 0.19 -24.29
C LYS A 52 -6.53 0.62 -23.62
N PRO A 53 -7.69 0.33 -24.23
CA PRO A 53 -8.99 0.73 -23.69
C PRO A 53 -9.35 -0.03 -22.40
N VAL A 54 -10.20 0.59 -21.59
CA VAL A 54 -10.87 -0.07 -20.45
C VAL A 54 -11.61 -1.33 -20.92
N GLY A 55 -11.55 -2.40 -20.14
CA GLY A 55 -12.07 -3.73 -20.48
C GLY A 55 -11.07 -4.61 -21.25
N THR A 56 -9.87 -4.11 -21.58
CA THR A 56 -8.83 -4.95 -22.18
C THR A 56 -8.45 -6.08 -21.21
N PRO A 57 -8.55 -7.37 -21.59
CA PRO A 57 -8.18 -8.48 -20.73
C PRO A 57 -6.69 -8.50 -20.39
N VAL A 58 -6.36 -8.89 -19.18
CA VAL A 58 -5.00 -9.09 -18.67
C VAL A 58 -4.89 -10.50 -18.09
N SER A 59 -3.86 -11.24 -18.49
CA SER A 59 -3.68 -12.62 -18.01
C SER A 59 -3.38 -12.67 -16.52
N LYS A 60 -3.73 -13.79 -15.89
CA LYS A 60 -3.43 -14.00 -14.48
C LYS A 60 -1.93 -13.93 -14.21
N GLU A 61 -1.13 -14.49 -15.10
CA GLU A 61 0.34 -14.49 -15.00
C GLU A 61 0.89 -13.06 -15.02
N ARG A 62 0.32 -12.18 -15.85
CA ARG A 62 0.70 -10.77 -15.91
C ARG A 62 0.31 -10.03 -14.63
N VAL A 63 -0.88 -10.30 -14.07
CA VAL A 63 -1.31 -9.74 -12.77
C VAL A 63 -0.35 -10.15 -11.65
N GLU A 64 0.02 -11.42 -11.59
CA GLU A 64 0.97 -11.93 -10.59
C GLU A 64 2.37 -11.32 -10.76
N GLU A 65 2.83 -11.19 -11.98
CA GLU A 65 4.12 -10.60 -12.31
C GLU A 65 4.21 -9.14 -11.84
N VAL A 66 3.22 -8.30 -12.18
CA VAL A 66 3.24 -6.89 -11.77
C VAL A 66 3.07 -6.73 -10.27
N PHE A 67 2.19 -7.52 -9.64
CA PHE A 67 2.00 -7.47 -8.21
C PHE A 67 3.31 -7.78 -7.46
N GLY A 68 4.05 -8.79 -7.91
CA GLY A 68 5.37 -9.10 -7.35
C GLY A 68 6.34 -7.91 -7.42
N LYS A 69 6.37 -7.18 -8.53
CA LYS A 69 7.22 -5.99 -8.71
C LYS A 69 6.77 -4.80 -7.86
N ASP A 70 5.47 -4.55 -7.80
CA ASP A 70 4.88 -3.44 -7.03
C ASP A 70 5.14 -3.62 -5.53
N ILE A 71 5.00 -4.84 -5.01
CA ILE A 71 5.29 -5.16 -3.62
C ILE A 71 6.78 -4.97 -3.30
N GLN A 72 7.68 -5.44 -4.17
CA GLN A 72 9.12 -5.21 -3.97
C GLN A 72 9.46 -3.72 -3.93
N THR A 73 8.86 -2.94 -4.83
CA THR A 73 9.05 -1.49 -4.90
C THR A 73 8.52 -0.80 -3.64
N THR A 74 7.34 -1.22 -3.17
CA THR A 74 6.69 -0.71 -1.96
C THR A 74 7.53 -0.99 -0.71
N LEU A 75 8.00 -2.23 -0.54
CA LEU A 75 8.84 -2.63 0.60
C LEU A 75 10.20 -1.90 0.61
N ALA A 76 10.78 -1.68 -0.57
CA ALA A 76 11.99 -0.89 -0.70
C ALA A 76 11.74 0.58 -0.31
N GLY A 77 10.60 1.16 -0.71
CA GLY A 77 10.18 2.50 -0.29
C GLY A 77 9.97 2.60 1.21
N CYS A 78 9.33 1.61 1.84
CA CYS A 78 9.16 1.57 3.29
C CYS A 78 10.52 1.56 4.00
N SER A 79 11.45 0.74 3.52
CA SER A 79 12.81 0.65 4.08
C SER A 79 13.63 1.93 3.89
N ARG A 80 13.32 2.75 2.87
CA ARG A 80 13.94 4.08 2.70
C ARG A 80 13.36 5.12 3.64
N LEU A 81 12.04 5.09 3.87
CA LEU A 81 11.36 6.10 4.68
C LEU A 81 11.41 5.85 6.19
N PHE A 82 11.68 4.61 6.61
CA PHE A 82 11.80 4.20 8.01
C PHE A 82 13.10 3.43 8.22
N LYS A 83 14.00 3.98 9.03
CA LYS A 83 15.37 3.47 9.22
C LYS A 83 15.41 2.03 9.75
N ASP A 84 14.45 1.66 10.60
CA ASP A 84 14.35 0.34 11.24
C ASP A 84 12.99 -0.32 10.94
N PHE A 85 12.52 -0.22 9.69
CA PHE A 85 11.20 -0.70 9.28
C PHE A 85 10.92 -2.15 9.72
N SER A 86 11.92 -3.05 9.61
CA SER A 86 11.79 -4.46 9.99
C SER A 86 11.76 -4.73 11.49
N ALA A 87 12.02 -3.73 12.33
CA ALA A 87 11.96 -3.84 13.79
C ALA A 87 10.63 -3.33 14.36
N LEU A 88 9.76 -2.74 13.54
CA LEU A 88 8.42 -2.31 13.94
C LEU A 88 7.54 -3.52 14.27
N PRO A 89 6.48 -3.34 15.07
CA PRO A 89 5.45 -4.37 15.21
C PRO A 89 4.91 -4.79 13.84
N GLU A 90 4.74 -6.10 13.62
CA GLU A 90 4.32 -6.64 12.32
C GLU A 90 3.02 -5.99 11.81
N GLU A 91 2.07 -5.73 12.71
CA GLU A 91 0.81 -5.06 12.37
C GLU A 91 1.02 -3.64 11.85
N ALA A 92 1.97 -2.88 12.42
CA ALA A 92 2.32 -1.56 11.92
C ALA A 92 2.98 -1.66 10.53
N MET A 93 3.84 -2.66 10.32
CA MET A 93 4.46 -2.90 9.02
C MET A 93 3.42 -3.20 7.94
N LEU A 94 2.44 -4.05 8.23
CA LEU A 94 1.34 -4.37 7.32
C LEU A 94 0.54 -3.12 6.94
N VAL A 95 0.19 -2.28 7.92
CA VAL A 95 -0.53 -1.02 7.67
C VAL A 95 0.32 -0.05 6.84
N ILE A 96 1.59 0.12 7.16
CA ILE A 96 2.51 1.01 6.45
C ILE A 96 2.68 0.57 4.99
N VAL A 97 2.88 -0.72 4.73
CA VAL A 97 2.98 -1.27 3.37
C VAL A 97 1.68 -1.04 2.61
N ASN A 98 0.53 -1.29 3.24
CA ASN A 98 -0.77 -1.09 2.61
C ASN A 98 -1.01 0.39 2.25
N MET A 99 -0.68 1.33 3.14
CA MET A 99 -0.76 2.76 2.85
C MET A 99 0.21 3.18 1.74
N MET A 100 1.47 2.73 1.81
CA MET A 100 2.50 3.01 0.82
C MET A 100 2.08 2.52 -0.57
N PHE A 101 1.49 1.33 -0.67
CA PHE A 101 0.99 0.77 -1.92
C PHE A 101 -0.11 1.66 -2.53
N ASN A 102 -1.05 2.13 -1.70
CA ASN A 102 -2.15 2.97 -2.17
C ASN A 102 -1.71 4.36 -2.64
N LEU A 103 -0.80 4.98 -1.90
CA LEU A 103 -0.41 6.38 -2.10
C LEU A 103 0.77 6.53 -3.07
N GLY A 104 1.60 5.50 -3.19
CA GLY A 104 2.94 5.61 -3.74
C GLY A 104 3.90 6.35 -2.81
N GLU A 105 5.20 6.14 -3.02
CA GLU A 105 6.26 6.66 -2.16
C GLU A 105 6.26 8.18 -2.05
N THR A 106 6.06 8.90 -3.16
CA THR A 106 6.09 10.36 -3.17
C THR A 106 5.02 10.96 -2.27
N ASN A 107 3.78 10.48 -2.36
CA ASN A 107 2.69 11.01 -1.53
C ASN A 107 2.81 10.53 -0.09
N PHE A 108 3.20 9.28 0.12
CA PHE A 108 3.39 8.75 1.47
C PHE A 108 4.56 9.41 2.22
N ALA A 109 5.61 9.85 1.53
CA ALA A 109 6.70 10.62 2.13
C ALA A 109 6.22 11.94 2.79
N MET A 110 5.11 12.51 2.31
CA MET A 110 4.49 13.73 2.86
C MET A 110 3.76 13.51 4.19
N PHE A 111 3.56 12.27 4.63
CA PHE A 111 3.01 11.92 5.95
C PHE A 111 4.04 12.14 7.07
N ILE A 112 4.68 13.31 7.09
CA ILE A 112 5.83 13.63 7.94
C ILE A 112 5.52 13.41 9.43
N LYS A 113 4.35 13.84 9.90
CA LYS A 113 3.95 13.72 11.30
C LYS A 113 3.65 12.28 11.69
N PHE A 114 2.93 11.55 10.84
CA PHE A 114 2.69 10.11 11.00
C PHE A 114 4.02 9.35 11.06
N ARG A 115 4.95 9.61 10.14
CA ARG A 115 6.26 8.93 10.14
C ARG A 115 7.05 9.19 11.41
N LYS A 116 7.09 10.45 11.87
CA LYS A 116 7.70 10.79 13.17
C LYS A 116 7.04 10.07 14.35
N ALA A 117 5.72 9.93 14.35
CA ALA A 117 5.00 9.20 15.39
C ALA A 117 5.33 7.69 15.35
N VAL A 118 5.42 7.09 14.16
CA VAL A 118 5.87 5.70 13.98
C VAL A 118 7.30 5.49 14.48
N ASP A 119 8.23 6.38 14.13
CA ASP A 119 9.63 6.30 14.60
C ASP A 119 9.73 6.40 16.13
N ALA A 120 8.84 7.19 16.75
CA ALA A 120 8.72 7.29 18.21
C ALA A 120 7.87 6.16 18.83
N GLN A 121 7.30 5.26 18.02
CA GLN A 121 6.30 4.25 18.42
C GLN A 121 5.10 4.83 19.20
N ASP A 122 4.75 6.09 18.92
CA ASP A 122 3.55 6.74 19.44
C ASP A 122 2.36 6.38 18.53
N TRP A 123 1.78 5.20 18.78
CA TRP A 123 0.71 4.64 17.96
C TRP A 123 -0.60 5.43 18.05
N SER A 124 -0.86 6.06 19.20
CA SER A 124 -2.03 6.95 19.33
C SER A 124 -1.88 8.14 18.40
N LYS A 125 -0.72 8.80 18.43
CA LYS A 125 -0.46 9.93 17.56
C LYS A 125 -0.40 9.53 16.08
N ALA A 126 0.17 8.37 15.76
CA ALA A 126 0.20 7.86 14.41
C ALA A 126 -1.22 7.68 13.84
N ALA A 127 -2.13 7.09 14.63
CA ALA A 127 -3.52 6.95 14.22
C ALA A 127 -4.24 8.31 14.04
N ASP A 128 -4.01 9.30 14.93
CA ASP A 128 -4.57 10.66 14.77
C ASP A 128 -4.11 11.32 13.45
N GLU A 129 -2.83 11.16 13.10
CA GLU A 129 -2.26 11.71 11.87
C GLU A 129 -2.78 10.99 10.61
N MET A 130 -3.12 9.70 10.72
CA MET A 130 -3.83 8.99 9.65
C MET A 130 -5.25 9.55 9.46
N GLU A 131 -6.04 9.68 10.53
CA GLU A 131 -7.44 10.14 10.49
C GLU A 131 -7.59 11.58 9.99
N SER A 132 -6.64 12.45 10.32
CA SER A 132 -6.68 13.86 9.91
C SER A 132 -6.24 14.11 8.46
N SER A 133 -5.79 13.07 7.74
CA SER A 133 -5.26 13.19 6.38
C SER A 133 -6.35 13.29 5.29
N MET A 134 -5.98 13.84 4.13
CA MET A 134 -6.84 13.82 2.94
C MET A 134 -7.08 12.38 2.46
N TRP A 135 -6.06 11.54 2.53
CA TRP A 135 -6.13 10.11 2.23
C TRP A 135 -7.28 9.42 2.96
N TYR A 136 -7.45 9.71 4.25
CA TYR A 136 -8.53 9.12 5.04
C TYR A 136 -9.92 9.42 4.48
N LYS A 137 -10.14 10.62 3.95
CA LYS A 137 -11.43 10.97 3.34
C LYS A 137 -11.61 10.36 1.95
N GLN A 138 -10.52 10.18 1.20
CA GLN A 138 -10.56 9.60 -0.15
C GLN A 138 -10.85 8.09 -0.13
N VAL A 139 -10.22 7.32 0.76
CA VAL A 139 -10.36 5.86 0.83
C VAL A 139 -11.02 5.42 2.13
N THR A 140 -12.10 6.10 2.51
CA THR A 140 -12.78 6.06 3.83
C THR A 140 -12.85 4.67 4.48
N ALA A 141 -13.39 3.64 3.82
CA ALA A 141 -13.57 2.32 4.43
C ALA A 141 -12.22 1.62 4.72
N ARG A 142 -11.28 1.70 3.78
CA ARG A 142 -9.91 1.20 3.95
C ARG A 142 -9.21 1.94 5.07
N ALA A 143 -9.24 3.27 5.05
CA ALA A 143 -8.54 4.10 6.02
C ALA A 143 -9.02 3.85 7.45
N LYS A 144 -10.34 3.81 7.68
CA LYS A 144 -10.95 3.46 8.98
C LYS A 144 -10.38 2.16 9.56
N ARG A 145 -10.34 1.11 8.75
CA ARG A 145 -9.87 -0.20 9.19
C ARG A 145 -8.37 -0.19 9.50
N LEU A 146 -7.55 0.49 8.69
CA LEU A 146 -6.11 0.59 8.93
C LEU A 146 -5.79 1.41 10.18
N VAL A 147 -6.53 2.50 10.41
CA VAL A 147 -6.44 3.30 11.64
C VAL A 147 -6.73 2.44 12.86
N GLU A 148 -7.82 1.67 12.85
CA GLU A 148 -8.20 0.79 13.96
C GLU A 148 -7.10 -0.22 14.30
N ARG A 149 -6.41 -0.75 13.28
CA ARG A 149 -5.28 -1.67 13.48
C ARG A 149 -4.10 -0.98 14.20
N ILE A 150 -3.80 0.27 13.86
CA ILE A 150 -2.78 1.07 14.57
C ILE A 150 -3.23 1.42 15.99
N ARG A 151 -4.50 1.80 16.19
CA ARG A 151 -5.05 2.10 17.52
C ARG A 151 -4.90 0.92 18.49
N LYS A 152 -5.05 -0.31 18.01
CA LYS A 152 -4.86 -1.55 18.80
C LYS A 152 -3.42 -1.80 19.27
N LEU A 153 -2.45 -1.04 18.77
CA LEU A 153 -1.06 -1.09 19.24
C LEU A 153 -0.82 -0.21 20.47
N VAL A 154 -1.76 0.68 20.81
CA VAL A 154 -1.71 1.45 22.05
C VAL A 154 -1.85 0.47 23.22
N ARG A 155 -0.91 0.52 24.15
CA ARG A 155 -0.91 -0.27 25.38
C ARG A 155 -1.58 0.48 26.51
#